data_AF-A0A6L2PXF1-F1
#
_entry.id   AF-A0A6L2PXF1-F1
#
_cell.length_a   1.000
_cell.length_b   1.000
_cell.length_c   1.000
_cell.angle_alpha   90.00
_cell.angle_beta   90.00
_cell.angle_gamma   90.00
#
_symmetry.space_group_name_H-M   'P 1'
#
loop_
_entity.id
_entity.type
_entity.pdbx_description
1 polymer ?
#
loop_
_entity_poly.entity_id
_entity_poly.type
_entity_poly.pdbx_seq_one_letter_code
_entity_poly.pdbx_strand_id
1 'polypeptide(L)'
;MHVDWGSGNEIIEFWHFLPQDKFLEKVEAPTGNFVYFLNCLDAILRSLYNINIEFVICGDINLNYLNDNNRRKQLDTLLSSYNLSCTVHCPTGVQNNLISTIDNIFIDLNEAGNCTVGPRVNGLCDHDGQIIYINNLNLQTQNSCTQSIRKFSKTSMNEFMIQLSYETWDNIFIDQDVDTIFNSFLNTYLRIFYSNFPKKQVKAKTKSNTWMTDGIKISCQHKRELY
;
A
#
# COMPACT_ATOMS: atom_id res chain seq x y z
N MET A 1 18.51 31.85 -5.24
CA MET A 1 18.73 30.84 -6.28
C MET A 1 17.47 29.99 -6.35
N HIS A 2 16.72 30.20 -7.41
CA HIS A 2 15.52 29.46 -7.75
C HIS A 2 15.96 28.09 -8.27
N VAL A 3 15.40 27.00 -7.74
CA VAL A 3 15.44 25.70 -8.40
C VAL A 3 14.01 25.21 -8.42
N ASP A 4 13.48 25.30 -9.62
CA ASP A 4 12.21 24.79 -10.08
C ASP A 4 12.30 23.26 -10.14
N TRP A 5 11.32 22.56 -9.56
CA TRP A 5 11.07 21.15 -9.84
C TRP A 5 9.61 21.02 -10.22
N GLY A 6 9.40 20.84 -11.51
CA GLY A 6 8.11 20.74 -12.16
C GLY A 6 7.30 19.53 -11.70
N SER A 7 5.98 19.73 -11.77
CA SER A 7 4.96 18.75 -12.13
C SER A 7 5.38 17.27 -12.10
N GLY A 8 5.10 16.62 -10.98
CA GLY A 8 5.04 15.17 -10.85
C GLY A 8 3.81 14.80 -10.03
N ASN A 9 2.97 13.94 -10.58
CA ASN A 9 1.71 13.48 -9.99
C ASN A 9 1.85 13.05 -8.53
N GLU A 10 1.32 13.84 -7.60
CA GLU A 10 1.05 13.39 -6.24
C GLU A 10 -0.32 12.70 -6.23
N ILE A 11 -0.30 11.36 -6.31
CA ILE A 11 -1.45 10.54 -5.95
C ILE A 11 -1.62 10.66 -4.44
N ILE A 12 -2.45 11.60 -4.00
CA ILE A 12 -2.89 11.70 -2.61
C ILE A 12 -4.04 10.69 -2.43
N GLU A 13 -3.69 9.43 -2.18
CA GLU A 13 -4.65 8.42 -1.73
C GLU A 13 -5.00 8.65 -0.25
N PHE A 14 -6.30 8.65 0.02
CA PHE A 14 -6.87 8.83 1.36
C PHE A 14 -6.57 7.61 2.24
N TRP A 15 -5.44 7.64 2.91
CA TRP A 15 -5.18 6.81 4.09
C TRP A 15 -5.77 7.53 5.28
N HIS A 16 -6.93 7.13 5.83
CA HIS A 16 -7.23 7.34 7.26
C HIS A 16 -8.50 6.57 7.67
N PHE A 17 -8.36 5.78 8.75
CA PHE A 17 -9.36 5.08 9.57
C PHE A 17 -9.83 3.69 9.10
N LEU A 18 -9.02 2.67 9.40
CA LEU A 18 -9.56 1.39 9.87
C LEU A 18 -9.07 1.10 11.31
N PRO A 19 -9.86 0.42 12.15
CA PRO A 19 -9.43 -0.09 13.46
C PRO A 19 -8.22 -1.03 13.36
N GLN A 20 -7.51 -1.27 14.47
CA GLN A 20 -6.41 -2.25 14.49
C GLN A 20 -6.84 -3.68 14.10
N ASP A 21 -8.13 -3.99 14.21
CA ASP A 21 -8.69 -5.28 13.85
C ASP A 21 -9.00 -5.38 12.34
N LYS A 22 -8.78 -4.30 11.57
CA LYS A 22 -8.86 -4.31 10.11
C LYS A 22 -7.66 -3.64 9.43
N PHE A 23 -6.93 -4.43 8.64
CA PHE A 23 -5.76 -3.97 7.89
C PHE A 23 -6.15 -3.58 6.47
N LEU A 24 -5.62 -2.45 5.97
CA LEU A 24 -5.63 -2.07 4.55
C LEU A 24 -4.23 -2.25 4.00
N GLU A 25 -4.06 -3.16 3.05
CA GLU A 25 -2.80 -3.34 2.35
C GLU A 25 -2.97 -2.94 0.88
N LYS A 26 -2.17 -1.96 0.46
CA LYS A 26 -2.06 -1.60 -0.96
C LYS A 26 -1.16 -2.61 -1.64
N VAL A 27 -1.73 -3.33 -2.60
CA VAL A 27 -1.01 -4.33 -3.39
C VAL A 27 -0.91 -3.83 -4.83
N GLU A 28 0.32 -3.64 -5.30
CA GLU A 28 0.60 -3.36 -6.71
C GLU A 28 1.11 -4.63 -7.39
N ALA A 29 0.47 -5.03 -8.48
CA ALA A 29 1.03 -6.11 -9.29
C ALA A 29 2.25 -5.57 -10.05
N PRO A 30 3.45 -6.17 -9.90
CA PRO A 30 4.56 -5.80 -10.74
C PRO A 30 4.18 -6.09 -12.20
N THR A 31 4.64 -5.26 -13.13
CA THR A 31 4.58 -5.53 -14.60
C THR A 31 5.32 -6.82 -15.00
N GLY A 32 5.90 -7.54 -14.04
CA GLY A 32 6.67 -8.77 -14.19
C GLY A 32 5.85 -10.07 -14.02
N ASN A 33 6.47 -11.07 -13.39
CA ASN A 33 5.96 -12.45 -13.34
C ASN A 33 4.74 -12.58 -12.40
N PHE A 34 3.57 -12.82 -12.98
CA PHE A 34 2.31 -13.00 -12.24
C PHE A 34 2.34 -14.15 -11.22
N VAL A 35 3.09 -15.22 -11.49
CA VAL A 35 3.23 -16.34 -10.53
C VAL A 35 4.02 -15.91 -9.31
N TYR A 36 5.08 -15.13 -9.50
CA TYR A 36 5.85 -14.57 -8.39
C TYR A 36 4.99 -13.63 -7.53
N PHE A 37 4.18 -12.79 -8.19
CA PHE A 37 3.19 -11.96 -7.51
C PHE A 37 2.23 -12.79 -6.63
N LEU A 38 1.64 -13.85 -7.18
CA LEU A 38 0.74 -14.73 -6.41
C LEU A 38 1.44 -15.39 -5.23
N ASN A 39 2.70 -15.82 -5.38
CA ASN A 39 3.47 -16.41 -4.28
C ASN A 39 3.76 -15.41 -3.17
N CYS A 40 4.06 -14.15 -3.52
CA CYS A 40 4.23 -13.08 -2.53
C CYS A 40 2.91 -12.78 -1.81
N LEU A 41 1.81 -12.67 -2.55
CA LEU A 41 0.48 -12.43 -1.98
C LEU A 41 0.06 -13.58 -1.05
N ASP A 42 0.30 -14.84 -1.43
CA ASP A 42 0.07 -16.01 -0.57
C ASP A 42 0.86 -15.92 0.74
N ALA A 43 2.16 -15.59 0.68
CA ALA A 43 2.98 -15.45 1.87
C ALA A 43 2.47 -14.35 2.83
N ILE A 44 1.99 -13.23 2.28
CA ILE A 44 1.39 -12.14 3.06
C ILE A 44 0.08 -12.61 3.71
N LEU A 45 -0.85 -13.17 2.92
CA LEU A 45 -2.14 -13.67 3.40
C LEU A 45 -1.98 -14.73 4.49
N ARG A 46 -1.03 -15.65 4.35
CA ARG A 46 -0.71 -16.66 5.38
C ARG A 46 -0.24 -16.03 6.69
N SER A 47 0.52 -14.94 6.62
CA SER A 47 0.99 -14.24 7.81
C SER A 47 -0.15 -13.54 8.54
N LEU A 48 -1.12 -13.02 7.79
CA LEU A 48 -2.30 -12.31 8.30
C LEU A 48 -3.37 -13.28 8.85
N TYR A 49 -3.60 -14.41 8.18
CA TYR A 49 -4.63 -15.39 8.55
C TYR A 49 -4.45 -16.00 9.96
N ASN A 50 -3.22 -15.99 10.49
CA ASN A 50 -2.94 -16.49 11.84
C ASN A 50 -3.40 -15.54 12.96
N ILE A 51 -3.83 -14.33 12.61
CA ILE A 51 -4.27 -13.31 13.54
C ILE A 51 -5.77 -13.15 13.28
N ASN A 52 -6.63 -13.31 14.28
CA ASN A 52 -8.11 -13.14 14.17
C ASN A 52 -8.46 -11.65 13.85
N ILE A 53 -8.10 -11.20 12.65
CA ILE A 53 -8.20 -9.83 12.13
C ILE A 53 -9.01 -9.93 10.84
N GLU A 54 -10.00 -9.07 10.69
CA GLU A 54 -10.79 -8.94 9.46
C GLU A 54 -10.11 -7.92 8.56
N PHE A 55 -9.56 -8.28 7.41
CA PHE A 55 -8.82 -7.31 6.59
C PHE A 55 -9.49 -7.04 5.24
N VAL A 56 -9.18 -5.86 4.69
CA VAL A 56 -9.62 -5.42 3.36
C VAL A 56 -8.36 -5.23 2.53
N ILE A 57 -8.31 -5.87 1.36
CA ILE A 57 -7.21 -5.69 0.41
C ILE A 57 -7.71 -4.78 -0.69
N CYS A 58 -6.96 -3.74 -1.02
CA CYS A 58 -7.28 -2.90 -2.16
C CYS A 58 -6.02 -2.48 -2.91
N GLY A 59 -6.09 -2.35 -4.22
CA GLY A 59 -4.93 -1.87 -4.97
C GLY A 59 -5.05 -2.03 -6.47
N ASP A 60 -4.08 -1.46 -7.17
CA ASP A 60 -3.92 -1.59 -8.61
C ASP A 60 -3.18 -2.89 -8.95
N ILE A 61 -3.94 -3.92 -9.26
CA ILE A 61 -3.41 -5.25 -9.60
C ILE A 61 -3.17 -5.35 -11.11
N ASN A 62 -3.47 -4.29 -11.87
CA ASN A 62 -3.32 -4.27 -13.32
C ASN A 62 -3.99 -5.50 -13.99
N LEU A 63 -5.07 -5.99 -13.39
CA LEU A 63 -5.83 -7.15 -13.86
C LEU A 63 -7.26 -6.70 -14.14
N ASN A 64 -7.64 -6.72 -15.41
CA ASN A 64 -8.98 -6.31 -15.82
C ASN A 64 -10.01 -7.38 -15.42
N TYR A 65 -10.75 -7.11 -14.34
CA TYR A 65 -11.80 -7.99 -13.84
C TYR A 65 -13.02 -8.14 -14.78
N LEU A 66 -13.22 -7.25 -15.75
CA LEU A 66 -14.26 -7.42 -16.79
C LEU A 66 -13.97 -8.61 -17.73
N ASN A 67 -12.70 -8.98 -17.87
CA ASN A 67 -12.28 -10.06 -18.77
C ASN A 67 -12.09 -11.36 -17.99
N ASP A 68 -12.86 -12.40 -18.33
CA ASP A 68 -12.58 -13.73 -17.82
C ASP A 68 -11.27 -14.25 -18.43
N ASN A 69 -10.24 -14.47 -17.61
CA ASN A 69 -8.95 -14.95 -18.06
C ASN A 69 -8.28 -15.83 -16.98
N ASN A 70 -7.27 -16.60 -17.39
CA ASN A 70 -6.61 -17.55 -16.48
C ASN A 70 -5.95 -16.87 -15.27
N ARG A 71 -5.41 -15.65 -15.43
CA ARG A 71 -4.81 -14.90 -14.32
C ARG A 71 -5.86 -14.52 -13.28
N ARG A 72 -7.04 -14.09 -13.74
CA ARG A 72 -8.19 -13.81 -12.88
C ARG A 72 -8.58 -15.04 -12.08
N LYS A 73 -8.75 -16.19 -12.74
CA LYS A 73 -9.12 -17.46 -12.08
C LYS A 73 -8.10 -17.88 -11.03
N GLN A 74 -6.81 -17.72 -11.32
CA GLN A 74 -5.74 -18.03 -10.37
C GLN A 74 -5.78 -17.11 -9.14
N LEU A 75 -5.98 -15.81 -9.35
CA LEU A 75 -6.13 -14.84 -8.26
C LEU A 75 -7.39 -15.11 -7.43
N ASP A 76 -8.54 -15.31 -8.09
CA ASP A 76 -9.81 -15.61 -7.42
C ASP A 76 -9.72 -16.92 -6.60
N THR A 77 -9.01 -17.93 -7.12
CA THR A 77 -8.76 -19.20 -6.39
C THR A 77 -7.91 -18.97 -5.15
N LEU A 78 -6.84 -18.19 -5.27
CA LEU A 78 -5.98 -17.85 -4.13
C LEU A 78 -6.76 -17.09 -3.07
N LEU A 79 -7.46 -16.03 -3.45
CA LEU A 79 -8.27 -15.20 -2.54
C LEU A 79 -9.36 -16.02 -1.84
N SER A 80 -10.05 -16.88 -2.58
CA SER A 80 -11.09 -17.75 -2.03
C SER A 80 -10.53 -18.70 -0.96
N SER A 81 -9.26 -19.13 -1.07
CA SER A 81 -8.63 -19.98 -0.05
C SER A 81 -8.43 -19.28 1.30
N TYR A 82 -8.47 -17.94 1.32
CA TYR A 82 -8.43 -17.09 2.50
C TYR A 82 -9.79 -16.46 2.84
N ASN A 83 -10.89 -17.00 2.30
CA ASN A 83 -12.24 -16.48 2.46
C ASN A 83 -12.44 -15.05 1.91
N LEU A 84 -11.64 -14.63 0.94
CA LEU A 84 -11.74 -13.31 0.31
C LEU A 84 -12.45 -13.38 -1.03
N SER A 85 -13.21 -12.34 -1.36
CA SER A 85 -13.83 -12.18 -2.68
C SER A 85 -13.72 -10.77 -3.21
N CYS A 86 -13.68 -10.65 -4.53
CA CYS A 86 -13.72 -9.36 -5.22
C CYS A 86 -15.12 -8.76 -5.12
N THR A 87 -15.21 -7.55 -4.58
CA THR A 87 -16.48 -6.81 -4.46
C THR A 87 -16.66 -5.75 -5.55
N VAL A 88 -15.72 -5.68 -6.50
CA VAL A 88 -15.72 -4.70 -7.58
C VAL A 88 -16.44 -5.25 -8.82
N HIS A 89 -17.55 -4.59 -9.16
CA HIS A 89 -18.26 -4.79 -10.43
C HIS A 89 -18.43 -3.49 -11.23
N CYS A 90 -17.83 -2.38 -10.76
CA CYS A 90 -17.93 -1.07 -11.39
C CYS A 90 -16.60 -0.66 -12.07
N PRO A 91 -16.64 -0.05 -13.27
CA PRO A 91 -15.48 0.52 -13.97
C PRO A 91 -14.63 1.46 -13.10
N THR A 92 -13.31 1.40 -13.25
CA THR A 92 -12.38 2.34 -12.58
C THR A 92 -11.52 3.16 -13.52
N GLY A 93 -11.43 2.79 -14.80
CA GLY A 93 -10.82 3.61 -15.83
C GLY A 93 -11.75 3.75 -17.03
N VAL A 94 -11.96 4.99 -17.49
CA VAL A 94 -12.68 5.29 -18.73
C VAL A 94 -11.74 6.12 -19.62
N GLN A 95 -11.11 5.46 -20.59
CA GLN A 95 -10.26 6.15 -21.58
C GLN A 95 -10.77 5.83 -22.98
N ASN A 96 -11.13 6.86 -23.77
CA ASN A 96 -11.56 6.72 -25.17
C ASN A 96 -12.62 5.63 -25.41
N ASN A 97 -13.70 5.59 -24.61
CA ASN A 97 -14.76 4.55 -24.63
C ASN A 97 -14.33 3.13 -24.22
N LEU A 98 -13.08 2.91 -23.79
CA LEU A 98 -12.65 1.64 -23.20
C LEU A 98 -12.83 1.69 -21.69
N ILE A 99 -13.50 0.67 -21.17
CA ILE A 99 -13.85 0.52 -19.76
C ILE A 99 -12.92 -0.53 -19.16
N SER A 100 -12.21 -0.21 -18.08
CA SER A 100 -11.38 -1.16 -17.35
C SER A 100 -11.66 -1.13 -15.85
N THR A 101 -11.52 -2.29 -15.20
CA THR A 101 -11.60 -2.46 -13.74
C THR A 101 -10.27 -3.04 -13.27
N ILE A 102 -9.27 -2.19 -13.10
CA ILE A 102 -7.91 -2.60 -12.69
C ILE A 102 -7.65 -2.35 -11.20
N ASP A 103 -8.42 -1.44 -10.60
CA ASP A 103 -8.45 -1.20 -9.16
C ASP A 103 -9.43 -2.17 -8.51
N ASN A 104 -8.88 -3.05 -7.68
CA ASN A 104 -9.63 -4.14 -7.07
C ASN A 104 -9.72 -3.94 -5.57
N ILE A 105 -10.89 -4.24 -5.02
CA ILE A 105 -11.14 -4.30 -3.58
C ILE A 105 -11.60 -5.73 -3.27
N PHE A 106 -10.91 -6.38 -2.35
CA PHE A 106 -11.25 -7.69 -1.82
C PHE A 106 -11.58 -7.60 -0.35
N ILE A 107 -12.67 -8.25 0.03
CA ILE A 107 -13.18 -8.27 1.40
C ILE A 107 -13.44 -9.72 1.79
N ASP A 108 -13.33 -9.99 3.09
CA ASP A 108 -13.83 -11.23 3.69
C ASP A 108 -15.29 -11.48 3.30
N LEU A 109 -15.56 -12.69 2.80
CA LEU A 109 -16.88 -13.17 2.39
C LEU A 109 -17.92 -13.11 3.51
N ASN A 110 -17.50 -13.27 4.77
CA ASN A 110 -18.41 -13.15 5.92
C ASN A 110 -18.96 -11.72 6.06
N GLU A 111 -18.20 -10.73 5.60
CA GLU A 111 -18.54 -9.30 5.67
C GLU A 111 -19.07 -8.76 4.32
N ALA A 112 -19.10 -9.57 3.26
CA ALA A 112 -19.57 -9.15 1.94
C ALA A 112 -21.03 -8.66 1.96
N GLY A 113 -21.88 -9.22 2.82
CA GLY A 113 -23.26 -8.76 3.03
C GLY A 113 -23.38 -7.43 3.79
N ASN A 114 -22.31 -7.00 4.45
CA ASN A 114 -22.24 -5.73 5.20
C ASN A 114 -21.57 -4.62 4.40
N CYS A 115 -21.11 -4.89 3.18
CA CYS A 115 -20.34 -3.94 2.39
C CYS A 115 -21.05 -3.58 1.08
N THR A 116 -21.02 -2.30 0.70
CA THR A 116 -21.41 -1.86 -0.65
C THR A 116 -20.26 -1.11 -1.30
N VAL A 117 -20.02 -1.35 -2.59
CA VAL A 117 -18.98 -0.69 -3.37
C VAL A 117 -19.63 0.12 -4.48
N GLY A 118 -19.16 1.36 -4.67
CA GLY A 118 -19.65 2.24 -5.72
C GLY A 118 -18.53 3.07 -6.35
N PRO A 119 -18.71 3.51 -7.62
CA PRO A 119 -17.76 4.41 -8.25
C PRO A 119 -17.79 5.80 -7.59
N ARG A 120 -16.64 6.47 -7.57
CA ARG A 120 -16.47 7.86 -7.13
C ARG A 120 -15.81 8.66 -8.22
N VAL A 121 -16.64 9.38 -8.97
CA VAL A 121 -16.17 10.28 -10.02
C VAL A 121 -15.34 11.39 -9.38
N ASN A 122 -14.05 11.45 -9.70
CA ASN A 122 -13.16 12.44 -9.13
C ASN A 122 -12.97 13.67 -10.04
N GLY A 123 -13.18 13.53 -11.36
CA GLY A 123 -13.01 14.61 -12.34
C GLY A 123 -11.61 15.24 -12.39
N LEU A 124 -10.59 14.56 -11.85
CA LEU A 124 -9.21 15.03 -11.73
C LEU A 124 -8.18 14.07 -12.34
N CYS A 125 -8.55 12.80 -12.55
CA CYS A 125 -7.70 11.78 -13.17
C CYS A 125 -8.48 10.98 -14.21
N ASP A 126 -7.76 10.30 -15.10
CA ASP A 126 -8.33 9.37 -16.10
C ASP A 126 -8.93 8.10 -15.46
N HIS A 127 -8.76 7.96 -14.14
CA HIS A 127 -9.34 6.90 -13.31
C HIS A 127 -10.32 7.49 -12.29
N ASP A 128 -11.51 6.91 -12.24
CA ASP A 128 -12.48 7.17 -11.19
C ASP A 128 -12.11 6.37 -9.95
N GLY A 129 -12.28 6.98 -8.77
CA GLY A 129 -12.04 6.28 -7.52
C GLY A 129 -13.13 5.27 -7.22
N GLN A 130 -12.92 4.45 -6.20
CA GLN A 130 -13.94 3.59 -5.62
C GLN A 130 -14.22 4.00 -4.18
N ILE A 131 -15.48 3.91 -3.75
CA ILE A 131 -15.87 4.02 -2.35
C ILE A 131 -16.45 2.68 -1.91
N ILE A 132 -15.98 2.21 -0.77
CA ILE A 132 -16.54 1.11 -0.02
C ILE A 132 -17.27 1.66 1.22
N TYR A 133 -18.51 1.25 1.42
CA TYR A 133 -19.27 1.46 2.63
C TYR A 133 -19.29 0.15 3.41
N ILE A 134 -18.84 0.18 4.66
CA ILE A 134 -18.85 -0.99 5.55
C ILE A 134 -19.83 -0.70 6.68
N ASN A 135 -20.92 -1.46 6.73
CA ASN A 135 -21.96 -1.32 7.75
C ASN A 135 -21.55 -2.04 9.04
N ASN A 136 -22.09 -1.59 10.19
CA ASN A 136 -21.94 -2.25 11.49
C ASN A 136 -20.49 -2.41 11.99
N LEU A 137 -19.57 -1.52 11.61
CA LEU A 137 -18.25 -1.49 12.21
C LEU A 137 -18.36 -1.15 13.70
N ASN A 138 -18.08 -2.14 14.55
CA ASN A 138 -17.92 -1.92 15.98
C ASN A 138 -16.53 -1.27 16.21
N LEU A 139 -16.45 0.02 15.93
CA LEU A 139 -15.22 0.80 16.03
C LEU A 139 -14.87 0.98 17.53
N GLN A 140 -14.16 0.01 18.12
CA GLN A 140 -13.46 0.28 19.36
C GLN A 140 -12.40 1.33 19.08
N THR A 141 -12.61 2.54 19.58
CA THR A 141 -11.65 3.64 19.48
C THR A 141 -10.44 3.31 20.37
N GLN A 142 -9.50 2.54 19.84
CA GLN A 142 -8.21 2.37 20.49
C GLN A 142 -7.44 3.69 20.39
N ASN A 143 -7.55 4.50 21.43
CA ASN A 143 -7.02 5.86 21.53
C ASN A 143 -5.47 5.95 21.57
N SER A 144 -4.75 4.85 21.38
CA SER A 144 -3.29 4.87 21.32
C SER A 144 -2.76 3.84 20.35
N CYS A 145 -2.83 4.14 19.05
CA CYS A 145 -2.05 3.41 18.07
C CYS A 145 -0.55 3.68 18.31
N THR A 146 0.25 2.63 18.44
CA THR A 146 1.70 2.75 18.41
C THR A 146 2.19 2.37 17.03
N GLN A 147 3.03 3.21 16.44
CA GLN A 147 3.65 2.97 15.13
C GLN A 147 5.14 2.73 15.31
N SER A 148 5.69 1.79 14.53
CA SER A 148 7.12 1.54 14.47
C SER A 148 7.73 2.44 13.41
N ILE A 149 8.61 3.36 13.83
CA ILE A 149 9.27 4.29 12.90
C ILE A 149 10.79 4.18 13.00
N ARG A 150 11.49 4.59 11.94
CA ARG A 150 12.93 4.89 11.96
C ARG A 150 13.11 6.39 11.79
N LYS A 151 14.03 6.99 12.55
CA LYS A 151 14.32 8.43 12.47
C LYS A 151 15.59 8.65 11.66
N PHE A 152 15.49 9.41 10.58
CA PHE A 152 16.62 9.80 9.74
C PHE A 152 17.04 11.23 10.07
N SER A 153 17.86 11.40 11.11
CA SER A 153 18.46 12.71 11.43
C SER A 153 19.71 12.93 10.59
N LYS A 154 20.12 14.20 10.45
CA LYS A 154 21.39 14.56 9.79
C LYS A 154 22.59 13.85 10.43
N THR A 155 22.60 13.71 11.76
CA THR A 155 23.63 12.99 12.50
C THR A 155 23.64 11.50 12.15
N SER A 156 22.49 10.81 12.23
CA SER A 156 22.41 9.38 11.90
C SER A 156 22.72 9.09 10.43
N MET A 157 22.34 9.99 9.52
CA MET A 157 22.74 9.86 8.11
C MET A 157 24.25 10.01 7.95
N ASN A 158 24.87 10.98 8.63
CA ASN A 158 26.32 11.17 8.54
C ASN A 158 27.08 9.97 9.12
N GLU A 159 26.64 9.44 10.27
CA GLU A 159 27.22 8.23 10.86
C GLU A 159 27.06 7.01 9.95
N PHE A 160 25.90 6.86 9.31
CA PHE A 160 25.66 5.81 8.31
C PHE A 160 26.62 5.92 7.11
N MET A 161 26.78 7.12 6.55
CA MET A 161 27.70 7.36 5.42
C MET A 161 29.16 7.12 5.82
N ILE A 162 29.55 7.53 7.03
CA ILE A 162 30.90 7.30 7.56
C ILE A 162 31.16 5.80 7.71
N GLN A 163 30.24 5.04 8.31
CA GLN A 163 30.40 3.59 8.47
C GLN A 163 30.51 2.90 7.12
N LEU A 164 29.67 3.24 6.14
CA LEU A 164 29.79 2.71 4.78
C LEU A 164 31.12 3.06 4.12
N SER A 165 31.67 4.26 4.38
CA SER A 165 32.96 4.67 3.82
C SER A 165 34.17 3.92 4.41
N TYR A 166 34.01 3.32 5.59
CA TYR A 166 35.06 2.52 6.24
C TYR A 166 34.97 1.03 5.92
N GLU A 167 33.89 0.56 5.29
CA GLU A 167 33.81 -0.83 4.83
C GLU A 167 34.74 -1.03 3.63
N THR A 168 35.61 -2.02 3.70
CA THR A 168 36.57 -2.33 2.63
C THR A 168 35.96 -3.15 1.51
N TRP A 169 34.85 -3.85 1.80
CA TRP A 169 34.13 -4.73 0.88
C TRP A 169 34.93 -5.94 0.36
N ASP A 170 36.15 -6.16 0.87
CA ASP A 170 37.02 -7.26 0.43
C ASP A 170 36.36 -8.63 0.60
N ASN A 171 35.61 -8.81 1.70
CA ASN A 171 34.94 -10.07 2.03
C ASN A 171 33.77 -10.43 1.09
N ILE A 172 33.32 -9.51 0.25
CA ILE A 172 32.19 -9.75 -0.66
C ILE A 172 32.64 -10.47 -1.93
N PHE A 173 33.88 -10.24 -2.37
CA PHE A 173 34.40 -10.77 -3.63
C PHE A 173 35.19 -12.08 -3.46
N ILE A 174 35.09 -12.72 -2.29
CA ILE A 174 35.77 -14.00 -2.01
C ILE A 174 35.08 -15.16 -2.73
N ASP A 175 33.75 -15.13 -2.81
CA ASP A 175 32.96 -16.18 -3.45
C ASP A 175 32.82 -15.94 -4.96
N GLN A 176 32.51 -17.00 -5.71
CA GLN A 176 32.24 -16.92 -7.15
C GLN A 176 30.75 -16.97 -7.51
N ASP A 177 29.91 -17.34 -6.53
CA ASP A 177 28.48 -17.42 -6.71
C ASP A 177 27.83 -16.03 -6.55
N VAL A 178 27.08 -15.60 -7.57
CA VAL A 178 26.50 -14.25 -7.62
C VAL A 178 25.51 -14.01 -6.49
N ASP A 179 24.71 -15.02 -6.14
CA ASP A 179 23.74 -14.91 -5.05
C ASP A 179 24.45 -14.75 -3.69
N THR A 180 25.54 -15.50 -3.48
CA THR A 180 26.36 -15.41 -2.27
C THR A 180 27.04 -14.04 -2.14
N ILE A 181 27.63 -13.54 -3.22
CA ILE A 181 28.23 -12.19 -3.29
C ILE A 181 27.18 -11.13 -2.95
N PHE A 182 26.00 -11.19 -3.58
CA PHE A 182 24.91 -10.24 -3.35
C PHE A 182 24.42 -10.29 -1.90
N ASN A 183 24.20 -11.48 -1.34
CA ASN A 183 23.76 -11.64 0.04
C ASN A 183 24.79 -11.11 1.04
N SER A 184 26.09 -11.31 0.80
CA SER A 184 27.17 -10.76 1.64
C SER A 184 27.20 -9.23 1.63
N PHE A 185 27.03 -8.62 0.45
CA PHE A 185 26.84 -7.18 0.32
C PHE A 185 25.62 -6.70 1.12
N LEU A 186 24.46 -7.30 0.85
CA LEU A 186 23.19 -6.89 1.43
C LEU A 186 23.23 -7.00 2.96
N ASN A 187 23.78 -8.08 3.50
CA ASN A 187 23.90 -8.28 4.94
C ASN A 187 24.77 -7.22 5.60
N THR A 188 25.91 -6.88 4.99
CA THR A 188 26.81 -5.83 5.50
C THR A 188 26.12 -4.46 5.49
N TYR A 189 25.49 -4.12 4.37
CA TYR A 189 24.72 -2.89 4.24
C TYR A 189 23.59 -2.80 5.27
N LEU A 190 22.78 -3.86 5.39
CA LEU A 190 21.63 -3.91 6.31
C LEU A 190 22.07 -3.86 7.78
N ARG A 191 23.21 -4.46 8.13
CA ARG A 191 23.80 -4.35 9.48
C ARG A 191 24.07 -2.89 9.83
N ILE A 192 24.75 -2.16 8.94
CA ILE A 192 25.08 -0.74 9.13
C ILE A 192 23.79 0.11 9.11
N PHE A 193 22.84 -0.21 8.24
CA PHE A 193 21.56 0.49 8.19
C PHE A 193 20.76 0.32 9.49
N TYR A 194 20.64 -0.91 10.00
CA TYR A 194 19.86 -1.19 11.21
C TYR A 194 20.52 -0.66 12.48
N SER A 195 21.86 -0.57 12.53
CA SER A 195 22.56 0.05 13.66
C SER A 195 22.34 1.57 13.72
N ASN A 196 22.33 2.24 12.56
CA ASN A 196 22.17 3.70 12.48
C ASN A 196 20.71 4.16 12.55
N PHE A 197 19.76 3.34 12.10
CA PHE A 197 18.34 3.70 12.03
C PHE A 197 17.45 2.77 12.86
N PRO A 198 17.70 2.53 14.15
CA PRO A 198 16.92 1.55 14.91
C PRO A 198 15.42 1.87 14.92
N LYS A 199 14.59 0.82 14.86
CA LYS A 199 13.13 0.96 14.99
C LYS A 199 12.80 1.49 16.39
N LYS A 200 11.89 2.45 16.46
CA LYS A 200 11.36 3.01 17.71
C LYS A 200 9.84 2.98 17.67
N GLN A 201 9.22 2.56 18.77
CA GLN A 201 7.78 2.67 18.95
C GLN A 201 7.44 4.10 19.35
N VAL A 202 6.56 4.75 18.60
CA VAL A 202 6.03 6.07 18.95
C VAL A 202 4.52 6.02 18.96
N LYS A 203 3.91 6.79 19.88
CA LYS A 203 2.47 7.02 19.84
C LYS A 203 2.12 7.78 18.56
N ALA A 204 1.15 7.28 17.81
CA ALA A 204 0.59 8.00 16.68
C ALA A 204 0.02 9.32 17.20
N LYS A 205 0.63 10.43 16.79
CA LYS A 205 0.04 11.75 16.98
C LYS A 205 -0.86 12.01 15.78
N THR A 206 -2.09 12.46 16.02
CA THR A 206 -2.90 13.08 14.98
C THR A 206 -2.13 14.29 14.47
N LYS A 207 -1.53 14.18 13.29
CA LYS A 207 -0.94 15.34 12.63
C LYS A 207 -2.09 16.25 12.23
N SER A 208 -2.08 17.48 12.75
CA SER A 208 -2.82 18.56 12.12
C SER A 208 -2.24 18.74 10.73
N ASN A 209 -3.05 18.55 9.69
CA ASN A 209 -2.62 18.76 8.30
C ASN A 209 -2.40 20.25 8.07
N THR A 210 -1.19 20.73 8.37
CA THR A 210 -0.81 22.15 8.25
C THR A 210 -0.90 22.69 6.82
N TRP A 211 -0.89 21.81 5.81
CA TRP A 211 -1.10 22.17 4.41
C TRP A 211 -2.58 22.34 4.03
N MET A 212 -3.50 21.82 4.86
CA MET A 212 -4.94 21.83 4.56
C MET A 212 -5.57 23.12 5.08
N THR A 213 -5.46 24.18 4.26
CA THR A 213 -6.03 25.50 4.55
C THR A 213 -7.55 25.47 4.53
N ASP A 214 -8.19 26.45 5.15
CA ASP A 214 -9.65 26.57 5.13
C ASP A 214 -10.19 26.80 3.71
N GLY A 215 -9.41 27.48 2.85
CA GLY A 215 -9.73 27.61 1.42
C GLY A 215 -9.83 26.26 0.72
N ILE A 216 -8.86 25.36 0.94
CA ILE A 216 -8.90 23.99 0.38
C ILE A 216 -10.12 23.23 0.90
N LYS A 217 -10.44 23.35 2.20
CA LYS A 217 -11.63 22.69 2.78
C LYS A 217 -12.93 23.19 2.13
N ILE A 218 -13.07 24.50 1.95
CA ILE A 218 -14.23 25.12 1.30
C ILE A 218 -14.34 24.66 -0.15
N SER A 219 -13.25 24.71 -0.92
CA SER A 219 -13.23 24.22 -2.31
C SER A 219 -13.59 22.74 -2.41
N CYS A 220 -13.09 21.90 -1.50
CA CYS A 220 -13.46 20.49 -1.43
C CYS A 220 -14.94 20.29 -1.07
N GLN A 221 -15.51 21.10 -0.18
CA GLN A 221 -16.93 21.05 0.14
C GLN A 221 -17.78 21.44 -1.05
N HIS A 222 -17.46 22.57 -1.69
CA HIS A 222 -18.17 23.04 -2.87
C HIS A 222 -18.12 22.00 -4.00
N LYS A 223 -16.97 21.35 -4.23
CA LYS A 223 -16.86 20.26 -5.20
C LYS A 223 -17.81 19.08 -4.89
N ARG A 224 -17.98 18.70 -3.62
CA ARG A 224 -18.93 17.64 -3.20
C ARG A 224 -20.40 18.04 -3.30
N GLU A 225 -20.69 19.33 -3.41
CA GLU A 225 -22.06 19.81 -3.66
C GLU A 225 -22.40 19.80 -5.16
N LEU A 226 -21.38 19.83 -6.02
CA LEU A 226 -21.51 19.82 -7.48
C LEU A 226 -21.61 18.41 -8.10
N TYR A 227 -21.13 17.38 -7.39
CA TYR A 227 -21.07 15.98 -7.83
C TYR A 227 -21.42 15.05 -6.66
#